data_AF-A0A1A7YUG5-F1
#
_entry.id   AF-A0A1A7YUG5-F1
#
_cell.length_a   1.000
_cell.length_b   1.000
_cell.length_c   1.000
_cell.angle_alpha   90.00
_cell.angle_beta   90.00
_cell.angle_gamma   90.00
#
_symmetry.space_group_name_H-M   'P 1'
#
loop_
_entity.id
_entity.type
_entity.pdbx_description
1 polymer ?
#
loop_
_entity_poly.entity_id
_entity_poly.type
_entity_poly.pdbx_seq_one_letter_code
_entity_poly.pdbx_strand_id
1 'polypeptide(L)'
;IEKRDTFSRNNVLHLWPYTIHDLRSLGAKKFYGKFCAGSIDHISIRQLQLMLLKVSLILGVEVHVNVEFVKLVEPPEEQANDGPGWRAEVRPSSHPLSEFGFDVVIGADGRRSTLDGFTRKEFRGKLAIAITANFVNRNTTAEAKVEEISGVAF
;
A
#
# COMPACT_ATOMS: atom_id res chain seq x y z
N ILE A 1 -8.96 -4.48 -4.13
CA ILE A 1 -8.96 -3.74 -5.41
C ILE A 1 -7.89 -2.65 -5.38
N GLU A 2 -7.27 -2.35 -6.52
CA GLU A 2 -6.30 -1.26 -6.69
C GLU A 2 -6.57 -0.56 -8.02
N LYS A 3 -6.58 0.78 -7.99
CA LYS A 3 -6.85 1.61 -9.18
C LYS A 3 -5.74 1.52 -10.22
N ARG A 4 -4.50 1.33 -9.80
CA ARG A 4 -3.31 1.26 -10.67
C ARG A 4 -2.98 -0.19 -11.03
N ASP A 5 -2.20 -0.37 -12.08
CA ASP A 5 -1.62 -1.65 -12.48
C ASP A 5 -0.13 -1.78 -12.15
N THR A 6 0.49 -0.67 -11.75
CA THR A 6 1.94 -0.57 -11.64
C THR A 6 2.39 0.08 -10.34
N PHE A 7 3.45 -0.50 -9.75
CA PHE A 7 4.14 0.06 -8.60
C PHE A 7 5.32 0.93 -9.06
N SER A 8 5.11 2.25 -9.09
CA SER A 8 6.03 3.22 -9.70
C SER A 8 6.82 4.07 -8.70
N ARG A 9 6.49 4.01 -7.39
CA ARG A 9 7.11 4.87 -6.37
C ARG A 9 8.50 4.34 -5.96
N ASN A 10 9.55 5.09 -6.29
CA ASN A 10 10.92 4.76 -5.95
C ASN A 10 11.38 5.29 -4.58
N ASN A 11 10.64 6.24 -3.99
CA ASN A 11 10.96 6.77 -2.67
C ASN A 11 11.13 5.65 -1.63
N VAL A 12 12.03 5.88 -0.69
CA VAL A 12 12.48 4.91 0.30
C VAL A 12 11.79 5.17 1.63
N LEU A 13 11.32 4.09 2.26
CA LEU A 13 10.71 4.09 3.59
C LEU A 13 11.72 3.53 4.59
N HIS A 14 11.92 4.26 5.68
CA HIS A 14 12.56 3.72 6.88
C HIS A 14 11.64 2.69 7.56
N LEU A 15 12.23 1.63 8.11
CA LEU A 15 11.56 0.52 8.76
C LEU A 15 12.03 0.42 10.20
N TRP A 16 11.08 0.35 11.14
CA TRP A 16 11.43 0.09 12.53
C TRP A 16 11.84 -1.38 12.72
N PRO A 17 12.60 -1.71 13.78
CA PRO A 17 13.07 -3.08 14.03
C PRO A 17 11.96 -4.14 14.00
N TYR A 18 10.79 -3.83 14.56
CA TYR A 18 9.66 -4.78 14.57
C TYR A 18 9.12 -5.03 13.16
N THR A 19 9.06 -4.00 12.30
CA THR A 19 8.63 -4.13 10.91
C THR A 19 9.61 -4.97 10.11
N ILE A 20 10.92 -4.77 10.33
CA ILE A 20 11.94 -5.62 9.71
C ILE A 20 11.76 -7.08 10.12
N HIS A 21 11.51 -7.33 11.41
CA HIS A 21 11.25 -8.69 11.92
C HIS A 21 10.00 -9.31 11.29
N ASP A 22 8.89 -8.57 11.23
CA ASP A 22 7.64 -9.02 10.64
C ASP A 22 7.80 -9.40 9.15
N LEU A 23 8.37 -8.50 8.36
CA LEU A 23 8.61 -8.77 6.94
C LEU A 23 9.56 -9.95 6.72
N ARG A 24 10.58 -10.14 7.58
CA ARG A 24 11.44 -11.35 7.54
C ARG A 24 10.63 -12.62 7.78
N SER A 25 9.72 -12.61 8.75
CA SER A 25 8.84 -13.75 9.07
C SER A 25 7.88 -14.08 7.93
N LEU A 26 7.44 -13.08 7.16
CA LEU A 26 6.68 -13.26 5.91
C LEU A 26 7.54 -13.70 4.72
N GLY A 27 8.83 -13.99 4.92
CA GLY A 27 9.72 -14.49 3.89
C GLY A 27 10.32 -13.41 2.99
N ALA A 28 10.42 -12.15 3.45
CA ALA A 28 10.95 -11.03 2.64
C ALA A 28 12.26 -11.35 1.91
N LYS A 29 13.21 -12.02 2.56
CA LYS A 29 14.50 -12.40 1.94
C LYS A 29 14.37 -13.37 0.77
N LYS A 30 13.29 -14.16 0.70
CA LYS A 30 13.01 -15.05 -0.44
C LYS A 30 12.56 -14.27 -1.66
N PHE A 31 11.79 -13.20 -1.47
CA PHE A 31 11.26 -12.38 -2.56
C PHE A 31 12.19 -11.23 -2.95
N TYR A 32 13.02 -10.75 -2.01
CA TYR A 32 13.98 -9.67 -2.19
C TYR A 32 15.27 -10.00 -1.42
N GLY A 33 16.25 -10.61 -2.10
CA GLY A 33 17.48 -11.09 -1.44
C GLY A 33 18.31 -10.00 -0.76
N LYS A 34 18.18 -8.74 -1.19
CA LYS A 34 18.84 -7.57 -0.58
C LYS A 34 18.06 -6.99 0.61
N PHE A 35 16.94 -7.58 1.01
CA PHE A 35 16.09 -7.07 2.09
C PHE A 35 16.86 -6.98 3.41
N CYS A 36 17.05 -5.74 3.89
CA CYS A 36 17.72 -5.42 5.16
C CYS A 36 19.00 -6.24 5.37
N ALA A 37 19.87 -6.24 4.35
CA ALA A 37 21.19 -6.85 4.42
C ALA A 37 22.14 -5.93 5.23
N GLY A 38 22.92 -6.51 6.15
CA GLY A 38 23.76 -5.75 7.05
C GLY A 38 22.92 -4.84 7.97
N SER A 39 23.28 -3.56 8.02
CA SER A 39 22.63 -2.51 8.81
C SER A 39 21.52 -1.76 8.06
N ILE A 40 21.15 -2.18 6.84
CA ILE A 40 20.10 -1.52 6.06
C ILE A 40 18.74 -1.70 6.75
N ASP A 41 18.07 -0.58 7.02
CA ASP A 41 16.81 -0.49 7.75
C ASP A 41 15.69 0.15 6.93
N HIS A 42 15.82 0.16 5.61
CA HIS A 42 14.88 0.84 4.73
C HIS A 42 14.63 0.07 3.42
N ILE A 43 13.53 0.40 2.74
CA ILE A 43 13.09 -0.25 1.51
C ILE A 43 12.34 0.74 0.60
N SER A 44 12.53 0.65 -0.72
CA SER A 44 11.70 1.43 -1.66
C SER A 44 10.24 0.98 -1.62
N ILE A 45 9.31 1.93 -1.75
CA ILE A 45 7.87 1.66 -1.69
C ILE A 45 7.47 0.55 -2.67
N ARG A 46 7.93 0.63 -3.93
CA ARG A 46 7.60 -0.38 -4.95
C ARG A 46 8.10 -1.78 -4.62
N GLN A 47 9.27 -1.91 -3.98
CA GLN A 47 9.80 -3.23 -3.59
C GLN A 47 8.99 -3.84 -2.45
N LEU A 48 8.59 -3.01 -1.47
CA LEU A 48 7.70 -3.43 -0.40
C LEU A 48 6.34 -3.90 -0.97
N GLN A 49 5.75 -3.12 -1.88
CA GLN A 49 4.50 -3.47 -2.55
C GLN A 49 4.60 -4.80 -3.33
N LEU A 50 5.66 -5.00 -4.12
CA LEU A 50 5.88 -6.26 -4.85
C LEU A 50 6.00 -7.46 -3.92
N MET A 51 6.73 -7.31 -2.83
CA MET A 51 6.94 -8.38 -1.87
C MET A 51 5.63 -8.77 -1.17
N LEU A 52 4.89 -7.80 -0.65
CA LEU A 52 3.62 -8.06 0.01
C LEU A 52 2.58 -8.61 -0.97
N LEU A 53 2.55 -8.13 -2.21
CA LEU A 53 1.68 -8.69 -3.25
C LEU A 53 1.96 -10.19 -3.49
N LYS A 54 3.24 -10.59 -3.58
CA LYS A 54 3.60 -12.01 -3.74
C LYS A 54 3.10 -12.85 -2.56
N VAL A 55 3.26 -12.35 -1.33
CA VAL A 55 2.77 -13.02 -0.12
C VAL A 55 1.24 -13.16 -0.17
N SER A 56 0.52 -12.06 -0.47
CA SER A 56 -0.94 -12.06 -0.58
C SER A 56 -1.45 -13.07 -1.62
N LEU A 57 -0.83 -13.13 -2.80
CA LEU A 57 -1.22 -14.07 -3.85
C LEU A 57 -1.00 -15.53 -3.44
N ILE A 58 0.10 -15.83 -2.74
CA ILE A 58 0.37 -17.19 -2.23
C ILE A 58 -0.68 -17.61 -1.19
N LEU A 59 -1.17 -16.66 -0.40
CA LEU A 59 -2.21 -16.89 0.61
C LEU A 59 -3.64 -16.92 0.02
N GLY A 60 -3.78 -16.82 -1.31
CA GLY A 60 -5.08 -16.90 -1.98
C GLY A 60 -5.87 -15.58 -1.98
N VAL A 61 -5.23 -14.45 -1.68
CA VAL A 61 -5.89 -13.14 -1.78
C VAL A 61 -6.15 -12.80 -3.25
N GLU A 62 -7.42 -12.56 -3.59
CA GLU A 62 -7.83 -12.13 -4.93
C GLU A 62 -7.56 -10.62 -5.12
N VAL A 63 -6.72 -10.28 -6.10
CA VAL A 63 -6.30 -8.90 -6.36
C VAL A 63 -6.74 -8.47 -7.74
N HIS A 64 -7.60 -7.44 -7.79
CA HIS A 64 -8.02 -6.78 -9.01
C HIS A 64 -7.34 -5.43 -9.14
N VAL A 65 -6.57 -5.25 -10.20
CA VAL A 65 -5.90 -4.00 -10.60
C VAL A 65 -6.72 -3.27 -11.65
N ASN A 66 -6.44 -1.98 -11.88
CA ASN A 66 -7.23 -1.12 -12.77
C ASN A 66 -8.71 -1.00 -12.37
N VAL A 67 -9.00 -1.16 -11.08
CA VAL A 67 -10.35 -1.04 -10.51
C VAL A 67 -10.35 0.02 -9.43
N GLU A 68 -11.07 1.11 -9.66
CA GLU A 68 -11.24 2.19 -8.70
C GLU A 68 -12.49 1.93 -7.85
N PHE A 69 -12.33 1.96 -6.52
CA PHE A 69 -13.46 2.08 -5.60
C PHE A 69 -14.03 3.50 -5.70
N VAL A 70 -15.36 3.61 -5.84
CA VAL A 70 -16.04 4.90 -5.87
C VAL A 70 -16.72 5.17 -4.53
N LYS A 71 -17.63 4.28 -4.11
CA LYS A 71 -18.38 4.38 -2.85
C LYS A 71 -19.00 3.04 -2.45
N LEU A 72 -19.52 2.97 -1.23
CA LEU A 72 -20.37 1.86 -0.79
C LEU A 72 -21.76 1.96 -1.42
N VAL A 73 -22.34 0.80 -1.69
CA VAL A 73 -23.74 0.64 -2.10
C VAL A 73 -24.44 -0.11 -0.98
N GLU A 74 -25.36 0.60 -0.32
CA GLU A 74 -26.17 0.05 0.76
C GLU A 74 -27.16 -0.99 0.22
N PRO A 75 -27.47 -2.05 1.00
CA PRO A 75 -28.58 -2.94 0.70
C PRO A 75 -29.89 -2.14 0.57
N PRO A 76 -30.76 -2.44 -0.41
CA PRO A 76 -32.08 -1.82 -0.51
C PRO A 76 -32.90 -1.94 0.80
N GLU A 77 -33.69 -0.94 1.17
CA GLU A 77 -34.51 -0.95 2.40
C GLU A 77 -35.68 -1.96 2.34
N GLU A 78 -36.29 -2.12 1.16
CA GLU A 78 -37.40 -3.06 0.93
C GLU A 78 -36.86 -4.37 0.36
N GLN A 79 -36.63 -5.37 1.21
CA GLN A 79 -36.19 -6.70 0.80
C GLN A 79 -37.18 -7.77 1.25
N ALA A 80 -37.56 -8.67 0.33
CA ALA A 80 -37.89 -10.04 0.73
C ALA A 80 -36.61 -10.70 1.29
N ASN A 81 -36.72 -11.75 2.12
CA ASN A 81 -35.62 -12.37 2.90
C ASN A 81 -34.30 -12.73 2.15
N ASP A 82 -34.16 -12.49 0.84
CA ASP A 82 -33.07 -12.93 -0.04
C ASP A 82 -32.51 -11.79 -0.93
N GLY A 83 -32.42 -10.57 -0.41
CA GLY A 83 -31.90 -9.40 -1.14
C GLY A 83 -30.36 -9.28 -1.13
N PRO A 84 -29.78 -8.44 -2.03
CA PRO A 84 -28.33 -8.26 -2.09
C PRO A 84 -27.80 -7.54 -0.84
N GLY A 85 -26.69 -8.04 -0.31
CA GLY A 85 -25.96 -7.40 0.79
C GLY A 85 -25.20 -6.13 0.37
N TRP A 86 -24.29 -5.68 1.24
CA TRP A 86 -23.43 -4.53 0.96
C TRP A 86 -22.53 -4.79 -0.24
N ARG A 87 -22.42 -3.80 -1.13
CA ARG A 87 -21.59 -3.87 -2.34
C ARG A 87 -20.75 -2.61 -2.49
N ALA A 88 -19.89 -2.60 -3.51
CA ALA A 88 -19.08 -1.44 -3.88
C ALA A 88 -19.45 -0.94 -5.27
N GLU A 89 -19.65 0.37 -5.42
CA GLU A 89 -19.60 0.99 -6.73
C GLU A 89 -18.13 1.05 -7.16
N VAL A 90 -17.82 0.43 -8.29
CA VAL A 90 -16.46 0.37 -8.84
C VAL A 90 -16.41 0.96 -10.25
N ARG A 91 -15.21 1.36 -10.67
CA ARG A 91 -14.95 1.82 -12.04
C ARG A 91 -13.84 0.98 -12.68
N PRO A 92 -14.08 0.36 -13.85
CA PRO A 92 -15.31 0.42 -14.66
C PRO A 92 -16.49 -0.32 -14.00
N SER A 93 -17.71 0.17 -14.22
CA SER A 93 -18.93 -0.38 -13.60
C SER A 93 -19.31 -1.77 -14.12
N SER A 94 -18.77 -2.19 -15.26
CA SER A 94 -18.94 -3.53 -15.81
C SER A 94 -18.04 -4.58 -15.16
N HIS A 95 -17.22 -4.20 -14.18
CA HIS A 95 -16.32 -5.13 -13.52
C HIS A 95 -17.10 -6.09 -12.61
N PRO A 96 -16.80 -7.41 -12.60
CA PRO A 96 -17.58 -8.41 -11.83
C PRO A 96 -17.74 -8.10 -10.33
N LEU A 97 -16.80 -7.34 -9.77
CA LEU A 97 -16.87 -6.89 -8.37
C LEU A 97 -18.01 -5.93 -8.06
N SER A 98 -18.68 -5.34 -9.05
CA SER A 98 -19.89 -4.53 -8.80
C SER A 98 -21.00 -5.36 -8.13
N GLU A 99 -21.01 -6.67 -8.38
CA GLU A 99 -21.99 -7.62 -7.83
C GLU A 99 -21.45 -8.38 -6.61
N PHE A 100 -20.20 -8.14 -6.20
CA PHE A 100 -19.61 -8.83 -5.07
C PHE A 100 -20.14 -8.29 -3.74
N GLY A 101 -20.84 -9.14 -3.00
CA GLY A 101 -21.32 -8.85 -1.64
C GLY A 101 -20.23 -9.05 -0.59
N PHE A 102 -20.17 -8.15 0.40
CA PHE A 102 -19.20 -8.25 1.50
C PHE A 102 -19.74 -7.66 2.80
N ASP A 103 -19.33 -8.21 3.95
CA ASP A 103 -19.71 -7.68 5.28
C ASP A 103 -18.62 -6.80 5.90
N VAL A 104 -17.40 -6.83 5.34
CA VAL A 104 -16.24 -6.10 5.86
C VAL A 104 -15.54 -5.36 4.73
N VAL A 105 -15.28 -4.07 4.96
CA VAL A 105 -14.49 -3.20 4.08
C VAL A 105 -13.33 -2.56 4.84
N ILE A 106 -12.15 -2.54 4.23
CA ILE A 106 -10.95 -1.92 4.81
C ILE A 106 -10.43 -0.85 3.83
N GLY A 107 -10.48 0.42 4.27
CA GLY A 107 -9.92 1.55 3.52
C GLY A 107 -8.41 1.68 3.73
N ALA A 108 -7.62 1.25 2.73
CA ALA A 108 -6.15 1.35 2.73
C ALA A 108 -5.61 2.15 1.51
N ASP A 109 -6.40 3.11 1.03
CA ASP A 109 -6.22 3.87 -0.22
C ASP A 109 -5.43 5.19 -0.03
N GLY A 110 -4.87 5.40 1.16
CA GLY A 110 -3.99 6.52 1.49
C GLY A 110 -4.75 7.81 1.81
N ARG A 111 -4.10 8.97 1.60
CA ARG A 111 -4.63 10.27 2.07
C ARG A 111 -6.01 10.62 1.49
N ARG A 112 -6.31 10.18 0.27
CA ARG A 112 -7.59 10.46 -0.39
C ARG A 112 -8.59 9.34 -0.14
N SER A 113 -8.78 8.98 1.14
CA SER A 113 -9.70 7.90 1.47
C SER A 113 -11.11 8.15 0.93
N THR A 114 -11.67 7.15 0.28
CA THR A 114 -12.98 7.16 -0.39
C THR A 114 -14.11 6.59 0.46
N LEU A 115 -13.83 6.16 1.70
CA LEU A 115 -14.88 5.70 2.62
C LEU A 115 -15.48 6.88 3.38
N ASP A 116 -16.79 7.03 3.23
CA ASP A 116 -17.58 8.04 3.92
C ASP A 116 -17.80 7.67 5.41
N GLY A 117 -18.26 8.64 6.21
CA GLY A 117 -18.55 8.44 7.64
C GLY A 117 -17.37 8.64 8.59
N PHE A 118 -16.15 8.82 8.08
CA PHE A 118 -14.95 9.05 8.90
C PHE A 118 -14.56 10.53 8.95
N THR A 119 -14.73 11.14 10.13
CA THR A 119 -14.29 12.53 10.35
C THR A 119 -12.77 12.63 10.40
N ARG A 120 -12.21 13.65 9.74
CA ARG A 120 -10.76 13.89 9.70
C ARG A 120 -10.41 15.07 10.58
N LYS A 121 -9.36 14.91 11.38
CA LYS A 121 -8.74 16.00 12.13
C LYS A 121 -7.63 16.61 11.29
N GLU A 122 -7.80 17.85 10.86
CA GLU A 122 -6.75 18.59 10.17
C GLU A 122 -5.88 19.32 11.19
N PHE A 123 -4.55 19.11 11.11
CA PHE A 123 -3.57 19.86 11.88
C PHE A 123 -2.81 20.79 10.95
N ARG A 124 -3.00 22.09 11.12
CA ARG A 124 -2.26 23.11 10.38
C ARG A 124 -1.13 23.68 11.23
N GLY A 125 0.08 23.24 10.95
CA GLY A 125 1.30 23.78 11.54
C GLY A 125 1.86 24.98 10.78
N LYS A 126 3.14 25.27 11.01
CA LYS A 126 3.91 26.21 10.17
C LYS A 126 4.04 25.67 8.75
N LEU A 127 4.29 26.56 7.79
CA LEU A 127 4.60 26.16 6.42
C LEU A 127 5.82 25.23 6.42
N ALA A 128 5.68 24.04 5.84
CA ALA A 128 6.73 23.05 5.68
C ALA A 128 6.68 22.49 4.26
N ILE A 129 7.83 22.48 3.58
CA ILE A 129 7.98 21.97 2.22
C ILE A 129 9.07 20.90 2.25
N ALA A 130 8.75 19.70 1.79
CA ALA A 130 9.69 18.59 1.69
C ALA A 130 9.98 18.29 0.20
N ILE A 131 11.24 18.03 -0.14
CA ILE A 131 11.68 17.63 -1.48
C ILE A 131 12.30 16.24 -1.37
N THR A 132 11.90 15.33 -2.26
CA THR A 132 12.49 13.99 -2.38
C THR A 132 13.15 13.84 -3.75
N ALA A 133 14.38 13.35 -3.78
CA ALA A 133 15.11 13.05 -5.01
C ALA A 133 15.61 11.61 -4.99
N ASN A 134 15.67 10.98 -6.17
CA ASN A 134 16.24 9.64 -6.35
C ASN A 134 17.26 9.70 -7.48
N PHE A 135 18.48 9.22 -7.23
CA PHE A 135 19.55 9.12 -8.21
C PHE A 135 19.82 7.64 -8.54
N VAL A 136 20.39 7.39 -9.72
CA VAL A 136 20.75 6.03 -10.13
C VAL A 136 21.92 5.54 -9.27
N ASN A 137 21.71 4.43 -8.55
CA ASN A 137 22.77 3.72 -7.84
C ASN A 137 23.32 2.59 -8.74
N ARG A 138 24.58 2.70 -9.16
CA ARG A 138 25.25 1.69 -10.01
C ARG A 138 25.91 0.57 -9.21
N ASN A 139 25.87 0.61 -7.89
CA ASN A 139 26.46 -0.36 -6.96
C ASN A 139 27.98 -0.51 -7.15
N THR A 140 28.67 0.58 -7.51
CA THR A 140 30.13 0.61 -7.55
C THR A 140 30.72 0.59 -6.13
N THR A 141 31.98 0.17 -6.00
CA THR A 141 32.69 0.20 -4.72
C THR A 141 32.84 1.60 -4.15
N ALA A 142 32.90 2.62 -5.00
CA ALA A 142 32.93 4.02 -4.58
C ALA A 142 31.58 4.46 -3.99
N GLU A 143 30.46 4.16 -4.66
CA GLU A 143 29.11 4.46 -4.14
C GLU A 143 28.84 3.74 -2.81
N ALA A 144 29.28 2.49 -2.66
CA ALA A 144 29.03 1.69 -1.45
C ALA A 144 29.79 2.18 -0.19
N LYS A 145 30.83 3.02 -0.36
CA LYS A 145 31.61 3.59 0.75
C LYS A 145 30.99 4.88 1.31
N VAL A 146 30.00 5.45 0.62
CA VAL A 146 29.33 6.68 1.08
C VAL A 146 28.37 6.32 2.21
N GLU A 147 28.55 6.96 3.36
CA GLU A 147 27.71 6.74 4.54
C GLU A 147 26.33 7.37 4.38
N GLU A 148 25.32 6.74 4.99
CA GLU A 148 23.95 7.24 5.01
C GLU A 148 23.76 8.35 6.05
N ILE A 149 22.83 9.26 5.76
CA ILE A 149 22.47 10.37 6.66
C ILE A 149 21.09 10.05 7.27
N SER A 150 21.05 9.79 8.57
CA SER A 150 19.89 9.18 9.26
C SER A 150 18.70 10.13 9.53
N GLY A 151 18.86 11.45 9.43
CA GLY A 151 17.75 12.37 9.69
C GLY A 151 17.49 12.71 11.16
N VAL A 152 18.15 12.04 12.12
CA VAL A 152 17.81 12.11 13.56
C VAL A 152 18.35 13.37 14.26
N ALA A 153 19.21 14.15 13.60
CA ALA A 153 19.76 15.39 14.14
C ALA A 153 19.73 16.51 13.10
N PHE A 154 18.70 17.34 13.15
CA PHE A 154 18.61 18.63 12.44
C PHE A 154 17.79 19.62 13.26
#